data_AF-A0A832I245-F1
#
_entry.id   AF-A0A832I245-F1
#
_cell.length_a   1.000
_cell.length_b   1.000
_cell.length_c   1.000
_cell.angle_alpha   90.00
_cell.angle_beta   90.00
_cell.angle_gamma   90.00
#
_symmetry.space_group_name_H-M   'P 1'
#
loop_
_entity.id
_entity.type
_entity.pdbx_description
1 polymer ?
#
loop_
_entity_poly.entity_id
_entity_poly.type
_entity_poly.pdbx_seq_one_letter_code
_entity_poly.pdbx_strand_id
1 'polypeptide(L)'
;MPSTVSANLMTVVHATSLGMTATFPDTCKTPTPGGPVPIPYPNIAMSKDTAQGSTTVKCDGNPINVKTSNFMMSNGDQAGVAMGVLSNKIMGKATWLAYSFDVKADGKNVCRLLDMMRSNGASSENTPPSPCVQAPMPDMGSPGGGGAGGGAGGKKAKKAKKSRKQKKKEKREACKALEKNKIDKDTAQKQSGQLPEHFDANCKTAQSKNVAVTFRDTNPACAEHIRNGVPSKPLSIKDKTGKAGEVFNDGSSAAGLVKDKAGNPVTLGGSKVTGDYDMHDLIDMGTGKSIPGGSAAEADMINSLNKGMKSAAPGATSPMVNHGPWSEWKNPPPGIDKCSLGNTPAPDGSGITAIVPNKKTGKPDFYHLKTKKDWENFRKCKGK
;
A
#
# COMPACT_ATOMS: atom_id res chain seq x y z
N MET A 1 24.15 -4.06 15.92
CA MET A 1 24.09 -5.10 14.87
C MET A 1 22.63 -5.44 14.63
N PRO A 2 22.20 -5.68 13.38
CA PRO A 2 20.84 -6.12 13.11
C PRO A 2 20.49 -7.37 13.93
N SER A 3 19.30 -7.41 14.53
CA SER A 3 18.84 -8.57 15.28
C SER A 3 18.82 -9.82 14.40
N THR A 4 19.41 -10.92 14.88
CA THR A 4 19.46 -12.20 14.15
C THR A 4 18.26 -13.10 14.43
N VAL A 5 17.45 -12.77 15.42
CA VAL A 5 16.23 -13.50 15.79
C VAL A 5 14.98 -12.70 15.45
N SER A 6 13.93 -13.41 15.06
CA SER A 6 12.59 -12.83 14.84
C SER A 6 11.52 -13.59 15.59
N ALA A 7 10.51 -12.86 16.04
CA ALA A 7 9.26 -13.38 16.57
C ALA A 7 8.12 -12.90 15.68
N ASN A 8 7.24 -13.80 15.24
CA ASN A 8 6.12 -13.49 14.32
C ASN A 8 6.54 -12.71 13.07
N LEU A 9 7.68 -13.07 12.46
CA LEU A 9 8.23 -12.43 11.27
C LEU A 9 8.74 -10.99 11.48
N MET A 10 8.86 -10.54 12.73
CA MET A 10 9.41 -9.22 13.09
C MET A 10 10.64 -9.43 13.98
N THR A 11 11.72 -8.69 13.72
CA THR A 11 12.98 -8.84 14.47
C THR A 11 12.75 -8.52 15.95
N VAL A 12 13.37 -9.30 16.84
CA VAL A 12 13.30 -9.06 18.28
C VAL A 12 14.12 -7.83 18.65
N VAL A 13 13.65 -7.02 19.58
CA VAL A 13 14.40 -5.82 20.01
C VAL A 13 15.30 -6.17 21.19
N HIS A 14 16.56 -5.74 21.14
CA HIS A 14 17.53 -5.85 22.24
C HIS A 14 18.50 -4.66 22.19
N ALA A 15 19.37 -4.50 23.18
CA ALA A 15 20.19 -3.29 23.31
C ALA A 15 20.94 -2.90 22.03
N THR A 16 21.56 -3.88 21.39
CA THR A 16 22.38 -3.68 20.19
C THR A 16 21.61 -3.79 18.86
N SER A 17 20.28 -3.98 18.85
CA SER A 17 19.49 -4.22 17.64
C SER A 17 19.28 -2.99 16.73
N LEU A 18 19.77 -1.82 17.16
CA LEU A 18 19.61 -0.53 16.49
C LEU A 18 18.14 -0.12 16.31
N GLY A 19 17.31 -0.44 17.30
CA GLY A 19 15.94 0.03 17.37
C GLY A 19 15.85 1.51 17.72
N MET A 20 14.91 2.20 17.09
CA MET A 20 14.62 3.61 17.34
C MET A 20 13.12 3.82 17.30
N THR A 21 12.59 4.60 18.23
CA THR A 21 11.24 5.14 18.16
C THR A 21 11.33 6.66 18.19
N ALA A 22 10.57 7.31 17.32
CA ALA A 22 10.48 8.76 17.23
C ALA A 22 9.01 9.14 17.38
N THR A 23 8.66 9.77 18.50
CA THR A 23 7.32 10.27 18.80
C THR A 23 7.27 11.76 18.50
N PHE A 24 6.27 12.18 17.71
CA PHE A 24 6.03 13.56 17.34
C PHE A 24 4.53 13.76 17.03
N PRO A 25 3.91 14.90 17.41
CA PRO A 25 4.50 15.99 18.20
C PRO A 25 4.57 15.67 19.70
N ASP A 26 5.61 16.14 20.38
CA ASP A 26 5.72 16.24 21.84
C ASP A 26 5.62 17.73 22.24
N THR A 27 4.42 18.21 22.56
CA THR A 27 4.20 19.65 22.78
C THR A 27 4.66 20.05 24.18
N CYS A 28 5.74 20.84 24.28
CA CYS A 28 6.29 21.28 25.56
C CYS A 28 6.17 22.79 25.75
N LYS A 29 6.12 23.22 27.02
CA LYS A 29 6.13 24.63 27.40
C LYS A 29 7.55 25.17 27.26
N THR A 30 7.75 26.07 26.31
CA THR A 30 9.06 26.64 25.99
C THR A 30 9.14 28.08 26.47
N PRO A 31 10.11 28.44 27.32
CA PRO A 31 10.28 29.83 27.75
C PRO A 31 10.49 30.78 26.57
N THR A 32 9.76 31.90 26.57
CA THR A 32 9.98 33.04 25.68
C THR A 32 9.97 34.33 26.50
N PRO A 33 10.44 35.47 25.96
CA PRO A 33 10.35 36.76 26.66
C PRO A 33 8.92 37.14 27.10
N GLY A 34 7.88 36.61 26.43
CA GLY A 34 6.47 36.84 26.76
C GLY A 34 5.82 35.76 27.65
N GLY A 35 6.60 34.81 28.18
CA GLY A 35 6.12 33.66 28.96
C GLY A 35 6.21 32.32 28.20
N PRO A 36 5.94 31.18 28.86
CA PRO A 36 6.04 29.86 28.21
C PRO A 36 4.97 29.67 27.13
N VAL A 37 5.40 29.30 25.91
CA VAL A 37 4.50 28.96 24.79
C VAL A 37 4.60 27.47 24.43
N PRO A 38 3.49 26.83 24.00
CA PRO A 38 3.51 25.43 23.57
C PRO A 38 4.23 25.30 22.22
N ILE A 39 5.33 24.54 22.18
CA ILE A 39 6.10 24.25 20.96
C ILE A 39 6.19 22.72 20.76
N PRO A 40 5.91 22.20 19.55
CA PRO A 40 6.05 20.78 19.26
C PRO A 40 7.51 20.37 19.06
N TYR A 41 7.99 19.39 19.83
CA TYR A 41 9.33 18.81 19.72
C TYR A 41 9.30 17.36 19.24
N PRO A 42 10.39 16.87 18.61
CA PRO A 42 10.61 15.45 18.44
C PRO A 42 11.02 14.81 19.77
N ASN A 43 10.66 13.56 19.99
CA ASN A 43 11.17 12.80 21.12
C ASN A 43 11.59 11.40 20.67
N ILE A 44 12.89 11.11 20.77
CA ILE A 44 13.56 9.97 20.18
C ILE A 44 14.13 9.08 21.28
N ALA A 45 13.76 7.81 21.29
CA ALA A 45 14.33 6.81 22.17
C ALA A 45 14.98 5.67 21.38
N MET A 46 16.07 5.12 21.90
CA MET A 46 16.90 4.13 21.20
C MET A 46 16.99 2.82 21.98
N SER A 47 17.09 1.71 21.25
CA SER A 47 17.21 0.38 21.83
C SER A 47 18.46 0.22 22.69
N LYS A 48 19.54 0.97 22.41
CA LYS A 48 20.77 0.95 23.21
C LYS A 48 20.53 1.24 24.69
N ASP A 49 19.48 2.00 25.00
CA ASP A 49 19.09 2.40 26.36
C ASP A 49 18.09 1.39 26.96
N THR A 50 18.01 0.18 26.41
CA THR A 50 17.15 -0.90 26.91
C THR A 50 17.43 -1.20 28.38
N ALA A 51 16.38 -1.22 29.19
CA ALA A 51 16.38 -1.73 30.55
C ALA A 51 15.23 -2.71 30.78
N GLN A 52 15.39 -3.53 31.84
CA GLN A 52 14.41 -4.53 32.24
C GLN A 52 14.09 -5.54 31.12
N GLY A 53 15.13 -5.91 30.36
CA GLY A 53 15.08 -7.03 29.40
C GLY A 53 14.85 -8.38 30.07
N SER A 54 14.73 -9.43 29.27
CA SER A 54 14.60 -10.81 29.75
C SER A 54 15.79 -11.23 30.62
N THR A 55 15.53 -11.95 31.69
CA THR A 55 16.56 -12.51 32.59
C THR A 55 17.13 -13.82 32.07
N THR A 56 16.34 -14.61 31.33
CA THR A 56 16.77 -15.95 30.86
C THR A 56 17.04 -16.03 29.36
N VAL A 57 16.46 -15.15 28.54
CA VAL A 57 16.56 -15.22 27.07
C VAL A 57 17.41 -14.08 26.53
N LYS A 58 18.45 -14.44 25.77
CA LYS A 58 19.33 -13.50 25.07
C LYS A 58 19.27 -13.71 23.56
N CYS A 59 19.42 -12.63 22.82
CA CYS A 59 19.63 -12.56 21.37
C CYS A 59 20.86 -11.70 21.11
N ASP A 60 21.75 -12.15 20.22
CA ASP A 60 22.96 -11.40 19.86
C ASP A 60 23.79 -10.96 21.08
N GLY A 61 23.90 -11.86 22.08
CA GLY A 61 24.59 -11.60 23.35
C GLY A 61 23.84 -10.70 24.35
N ASN A 62 22.66 -10.18 23.98
CA ASN A 62 21.92 -9.19 24.75
C ASN A 62 20.58 -9.74 25.26
N PRO A 63 20.13 -9.38 26.48
CA PRO A 63 18.75 -9.61 26.92
C PRO A 63 17.73 -9.10 25.91
N ILE A 64 16.73 -9.91 25.59
CA ILE A 64 15.65 -9.47 24.68
C ILE A 64 14.62 -8.61 25.40
N ASN A 65 14.00 -7.67 24.69
CA ASN A 65 12.91 -6.88 25.24
C ASN A 65 11.63 -7.69 25.36
N VAL A 66 11.02 -7.60 26.53
CA VAL A 66 9.73 -8.19 26.88
C VAL A 66 8.76 -7.08 27.30
N LYS A 67 7.47 -7.40 27.48
CA LYS A 67 6.42 -6.42 27.79
C LYS A 67 6.75 -5.41 28.91
N THR A 68 7.57 -5.80 29.89
CA THR A 68 7.97 -4.92 31.01
C THR A 68 9.24 -4.12 30.76
N SER A 69 9.92 -4.34 29.64
CA SER A 69 11.13 -3.62 29.25
C SER A 69 10.81 -2.16 28.87
N ASN A 70 11.83 -1.33 28.80
CA ASN A 70 11.71 0.07 28.39
C ASN A 70 13.03 0.57 27.79
N PHE A 71 12.99 1.67 27.05
CA PHE A 71 14.19 2.46 26.79
C PHE A 71 14.28 3.53 27.88
N MET A 72 15.38 3.55 28.63
CA MET A 72 15.49 4.33 29.85
C MET A 72 15.40 5.84 29.62
N MET A 73 15.78 6.29 28.43
CA MET A 73 15.87 7.70 28.08
C MET A 73 15.31 7.95 26.69
N SER A 74 14.58 9.04 26.55
CA SER A 74 14.17 9.63 25.28
C SER A 74 14.70 11.08 25.22
N ASN A 75 14.96 11.63 24.03
CA ASN A 75 15.64 12.91 23.84
C ASN A 75 15.04 13.69 22.66
N GLY A 76 15.13 15.02 22.69
CA GLY A 76 14.70 15.93 21.61
C GLY A 76 13.71 17.01 22.07
N ASP A 77 13.16 16.88 23.28
CA ASP A 77 12.19 17.76 23.93
C ASP A 77 12.82 18.73 24.97
N GLN A 78 14.15 18.78 25.07
CA GLN A 78 14.86 19.49 26.14
C GLN A 78 14.73 21.02 26.08
N ALA A 79 14.45 21.59 24.90
CA ALA A 79 14.19 23.02 24.77
C ALA A 79 12.86 23.43 25.45
N GLY A 80 11.94 22.49 25.63
CA GLY A 80 10.73 22.64 26.42
C GLY A 80 10.99 22.53 27.93
N VAL A 81 11.89 23.35 28.48
CA VAL A 81 12.37 23.28 29.87
C VAL A 81 11.24 23.33 30.91
N ALA A 82 10.10 23.95 30.58
CA ALA A 82 8.92 23.99 31.44
C ALA A 82 8.00 22.77 31.28
N MET A 83 8.53 21.68 30.72
CA MET A 83 7.94 20.35 30.59
C MET A 83 6.80 20.23 29.57
N GLY A 84 6.42 18.99 29.22
CA GLY A 84 5.29 18.71 28.34
C GLY A 84 3.97 19.28 28.86
N VAL A 85 3.14 19.81 27.94
CA VAL A 85 1.86 20.45 28.29
C VAL A 85 0.95 19.51 29.07
N LEU A 86 0.90 18.24 28.68
CA LEU A 86 0.12 17.20 29.34
C LEU A 86 0.96 16.31 30.26
N SER A 87 2.20 15.98 29.86
CA SER A 87 3.02 15.00 30.58
C SER A 87 3.66 15.54 31.85
N ASN A 88 3.91 16.86 31.94
CA ASN A 88 4.83 17.48 32.89
C ASN A 88 6.17 16.71 32.98
N LYS A 89 6.66 16.20 31.85
CA LYS A 89 7.94 15.52 31.74
C LYS A 89 8.69 15.99 30.50
N ILE A 90 10.01 15.92 30.59
CA ILE A 90 10.96 15.91 29.48
C ILE A 90 11.94 14.76 29.74
N MET A 91 12.47 14.14 28.69
CA MET A 91 13.48 13.08 28.82
C MET A 91 13.08 11.86 29.67
N GLY A 92 11.87 11.32 29.50
CA GLY A 92 11.40 10.15 30.24
C GLY A 92 11.69 8.81 29.57
N LYS A 93 11.21 7.72 30.20
CA LYS A 93 11.32 6.35 29.64
C LYS A 93 10.40 6.18 28.45
N ALA A 94 10.85 5.48 27.41
CA ALA A 94 9.95 4.96 26.38
C ALA A 94 9.45 3.56 26.72
N THR A 95 8.13 3.38 26.78
CA THR A 95 7.49 2.12 27.22
C THR A 95 6.71 1.47 26.08
N TRP A 96 6.69 0.14 26.05
CA TRP A 96 5.97 -0.65 25.05
C TRP A 96 4.46 -0.62 25.27
N LEU A 97 3.71 -0.37 24.20
CA LEU A 97 2.25 -0.45 24.14
C LEU A 97 1.76 -1.68 23.39
N ALA A 98 2.56 -2.16 22.44
CA ALA A 98 2.33 -3.43 21.75
C ALA A 98 3.53 -4.37 21.95
N TYR A 99 3.27 -5.66 21.75
CA TYR A 99 4.23 -6.74 21.88
C TYR A 99 3.65 -7.98 21.19
N SER A 100 4.43 -9.04 21.07
CA SER A 100 4.00 -10.34 20.54
C SER A 100 2.74 -10.88 21.23
N PHE A 101 1.83 -11.52 20.50
CA PHE A 101 0.64 -12.11 21.10
C PHE A 101 0.90 -13.49 21.74
N ASP A 102 1.85 -14.26 21.19
CA ASP A 102 2.05 -15.68 21.48
C ASP A 102 3.51 -16.05 21.83
N VAL A 103 4.50 -15.32 21.31
CA VAL A 103 5.91 -15.51 21.68
C VAL A 103 6.22 -14.78 22.99
N LYS A 104 6.67 -15.54 23.98
CA LYS A 104 6.99 -15.06 25.34
C LYS A 104 8.39 -15.49 25.77
N ALA A 105 9.02 -14.66 26.60
CA ALA A 105 10.23 -14.96 27.37
C ALA A 105 10.01 -14.52 28.82
N ASP A 106 10.45 -15.32 29.79
CA ASP A 106 10.14 -15.12 31.22
C ASP A 106 8.63 -14.94 31.50
N GLY A 107 7.79 -15.68 30.77
CA GLY A 107 6.33 -15.56 30.85
C GLY A 107 5.74 -14.26 30.27
N LYS A 108 6.58 -13.35 29.76
CA LYS A 108 6.20 -12.04 29.23
C LYS A 108 6.36 -11.99 27.72
N ASN A 109 5.45 -11.28 27.05
CA ASN A 109 5.43 -11.18 25.60
C ASN A 109 6.68 -10.45 25.06
N VAL A 110 7.25 -10.95 23.97
CA VAL A 110 8.47 -10.38 23.34
C VAL A 110 8.14 -9.11 22.55
N CYS A 111 8.98 -8.08 22.66
CA CYS A 111 8.87 -6.83 21.89
C CYS A 111 9.67 -6.91 20.60
N ARG A 112 9.09 -6.41 19.51
CA ARG A 112 9.56 -6.62 18.14
C ARG A 112 9.58 -5.32 17.34
N LEU A 113 10.23 -5.38 16.18
CA LEU A 113 10.07 -4.41 15.11
C LEU A 113 8.57 -4.08 14.89
N LEU A 114 8.27 -2.79 14.75
CA LEU A 114 6.94 -2.19 14.58
C LEU A 114 5.99 -2.30 15.78
N ASP A 115 6.39 -2.92 16.88
CA ASP A 115 5.60 -2.81 18.11
C ASP A 115 5.63 -1.36 18.61
N MET A 116 4.46 -0.83 18.99
CA MET A 116 4.27 0.56 19.39
C MET A 116 4.95 0.85 20.73
N MET A 117 5.57 2.01 20.82
CA MET A 117 6.10 2.60 22.04
C MET A 117 5.52 4.00 22.25
N ARG A 118 5.66 4.49 23.48
CA ARG A 118 5.33 5.86 23.86
C ARG A 118 6.47 6.43 24.69
N SER A 119 6.88 7.65 24.38
CA SER A 119 7.95 8.38 25.09
C SER A 119 7.40 9.06 26.35
N ASN A 120 8.28 9.49 27.25
CA ASN A 120 7.90 10.16 28.51
C ASN A 120 7.01 9.32 29.48
N GLY A 121 6.96 8.00 29.28
CA GLY A 121 6.28 7.01 30.12
C GLY A 121 4.88 6.62 29.64
N ALA A 122 4.39 5.48 30.14
CA ALA A 122 3.16 4.84 29.65
C ALA A 122 1.88 5.68 29.82
N SER A 123 1.81 6.51 30.85
CA SER A 123 0.64 7.33 31.21
C SER A 123 0.68 8.77 30.67
N SER A 124 1.71 9.15 29.90
CA SER A 124 1.86 10.53 29.46
C SER A 124 1.17 10.78 28.12
N GLU A 125 0.11 11.60 28.12
CA GLU A 125 -0.73 11.88 26.94
C GLU A 125 -0.08 12.86 25.94
N ASN A 126 1.15 13.31 26.20
CA ASN A 126 1.77 14.40 25.45
C ASN A 126 2.33 13.97 24.08
N THR A 127 2.55 12.66 23.87
CA THR A 127 3.05 12.11 22.60
C THR A 127 2.14 11.02 22.05
N PRO A 128 1.83 11.03 20.73
CA PRO A 128 1.18 9.88 20.10
C PRO A 128 2.11 8.66 20.13
N PRO A 129 1.56 7.43 20.24
CA PRO A 129 2.34 6.21 20.08
C PRO A 129 3.07 6.15 18.73
N SER A 130 4.32 5.69 18.74
CA SER A 130 5.12 5.48 17.52
C SER A 130 5.73 4.08 17.49
N PRO A 131 5.93 3.47 16.31
CA PRO A 131 6.60 2.18 16.20
C PRO A 131 8.05 2.27 16.67
N CYS A 132 8.56 1.18 17.27
CA CYS A 132 10.00 0.93 17.30
C CYS A 132 10.44 0.35 15.95
N VAL A 133 11.28 1.08 15.23
CA VAL A 133 11.81 0.69 13.92
C VAL A 133 13.25 0.21 14.08
N GLN A 134 13.57 -0.93 13.48
CA GLN A 134 14.92 -1.50 13.36
C GLN A 134 15.03 -2.26 12.03
N ALA A 135 16.23 -2.71 11.68
CA ALA A 135 16.41 -3.51 10.48
C ALA A 135 15.53 -4.79 10.52
N PRO A 136 14.84 -5.14 9.42
CA PRO A 136 14.27 -6.46 9.28
C PRO A 136 15.39 -7.52 9.26
N MET A 137 15.05 -8.78 9.50
CA MET A 137 16.04 -9.89 9.50
C MET A 137 16.91 -9.80 8.23
N PRO A 138 18.24 -9.76 8.35
CA PRO A 138 19.11 -9.94 7.20
C PRO A 138 18.79 -11.29 6.54
N ASP A 139 18.62 -11.30 5.22
CA ASP A 139 18.52 -12.54 4.45
C ASP A 139 19.87 -13.24 4.51
N MET A 140 20.08 -14.04 5.55
CA MET A 140 21.24 -14.92 5.67
C MET A 140 21.06 -16.00 4.60
N GLY A 141 21.65 -15.72 3.43
CA GLY A 141 21.87 -16.67 2.36
C GLY A 141 22.33 -18.01 2.94
N SER A 142 21.62 -19.06 2.55
CA SER A 142 21.85 -20.44 2.93
C SER A 142 23.34 -20.82 2.93
N PRO A 143 23.84 -21.43 4.02
CA PRO A 143 24.83 -22.49 3.93
C PRO A 143 24.22 -23.80 4.44
N GLY A 144 24.51 -24.88 3.73
CA GLY A 144 23.98 -26.21 4.03
C GLY A 144 24.61 -26.88 5.25
N GLY A 145 24.00 -28.01 5.60
CA GLY A 145 24.70 -29.16 6.19
C GLY A 145 24.84 -29.20 7.71
N GLY A 146 24.19 -30.20 8.31
CA GLY A 146 24.72 -30.93 9.47
C GLY A 146 24.38 -30.38 10.86
N GLY A 147 23.80 -31.23 11.71
CA GLY A 147 23.63 -30.96 13.14
C GLY A 147 22.33 -31.51 13.69
N ALA A 148 22.35 -32.78 14.07
CA ALA A 148 21.27 -33.47 14.75
C ALA A 148 20.99 -32.85 16.14
N GLY A 149 19.72 -32.82 16.53
CA GLY A 149 19.26 -32.44 17.86
C GLY A 149 17.74 -32.64 17.93
N GLY A 150 17.33 -33.80 18.43
CA GLY A 150 15.93 -34.25 18.47
C GLY A 150 15.06 -33.49 19.46
N GLY A 151 13.75 -33.48 19.20
CA GLY A 151 12.72 -33.06 20.16
C GLY A 151 11.60 -32.23 19.55
N ALA A 152 10.47 -32.87 19.20
CA ALA A 152 9.14 -32.28 19.02
C ALA A 152 8.90 -31.12 18.00
N GLY A 153 9.88 -30.66 17.20
CA GLY A 153 9.69 -29.62 16.16
C GLY A 153 9.29 -30.12 14.75
N GLY A 154 9.32 -31.43 14.52
CA GLY A 154 9.30 -32.03 13.17
C GLY A 154 8.01 -31.83 12.37
N LYS A 155 6.83 -31.81 13.00
CA LYS A 155 5.55 -31.69 12.28
C LYS A 155 5.27 -30.25 11.81
N LYS A 156 5.58 -29.22 12.61
CA LYS A 156 5.38 -27.80 12.23
C LYS A 156 6.39 -27.32 11.19
N ALA A 157 7.67 -27.69 11.31
CA ALA A 157 8.69 -27.36 10.30
C ALA A 157 8.47 -28.08 8.96
N LYS A 158 8.05 -29.37 8.98
CA LYS A 158 7.64 -30.08 7.76
C LYS A 158 6.38 -29.46 7.15
N LYS A 159 5.38 -29.04 7.95
CA LYS A 159 4.16 -28.36 7.48
C LYS A 159 4.43 -26.96 6.91
N ALA A 160 5.37 -26.20 7.48
CA ALA A 160 5.79 -24.89 6.98
C ALA A 160 6.70 -24.95 5.73
N LYS A 161 7.60 -25.94 5.64
CA LYS A 161 8.36 -26.23 4.40
C LYS A 161 7.46 -26.78 3.30
N LYS A 162 6.50 -27.67 3.65
CA LYS A 162 5.45 -28.16 2.75
C LYS A 162 4.56 -27.01 2.27
N SER A 163 4.21 -26.05 3.13
CA SER A 163 3.42 -24.87 2.74
C SER A 163 4.20 -23.85 1.91
N ARG A 164 5.50 -23.60 2.17
CA ARG A 164 6.34 -22.77 1.27
C ARG A 164 6.56 -23.41 -0.09
N LYS A 165 6.85 -24.71 -0.13
CA LYS A 165 6.98 -25.48 -1.39
C LYS A 165 5.66 -25.49 -2.16
N GLN A 166 4.54 -25.61 -1.46
CA GLN A 166 3.20 -25.50 -2.02
C GLN A 166 2.91 -24.09 -2.56
N LYS A 167 3.16 -23.02 -1.78
CA LYS A 167 3.00 -21.62 -2.25
C LYS A 167 3.86 -21.32 -3.47
N LYS A 168 5.10 -21.81 -3.51
CA LYS A 168 5.99 -21.66 -4.67
C LYS A 168 5.46 -22.43 -5.89
N LYS A 169 4.91 -23.64 -5.68
CA LYS A 169 4.25 -24.43 -6.73
C LYS A 169 3.01 -23.67 -7.25
N GLU A 170 2.13 -23.22 -6.36
CA GLU A 170 0.93 -22.45 -6.70
C GLU A 170 1.25 -21.18 -7.46
N LYS A 171 2.26 -20.41 -7.02
CA LYS A 171 2.74 -19.22 -7.75
C LYS A 171 3.27 -19.57 -9.14
N ARG A 172 4.05 -20.66 -9.27
CA ARG A 172 4.56 -21.11 -10.57
C ARG A 172 3.42 -21.52 -11.51
N GLU A 173 2.44 -22.26 -11.02
CA GLU A 173 1.28 -22.66 -11.82
C GLU A 173 0.41 -21.44 -12.20
N ALA A 174 0.25 -20.47 -11.30
CA ALA A 174 -0.41 -19.20 -11.59
C ALA A 174 0.32 -18.41 -12.68
N CYS A 175 1.66 -18.33 -12.64
CA CYS A 175 2.43 -17.68 -13.70
C CYS A 175 2.30 -18.40 -15.04
N LYS A 176 2.36 -19.74 -15.08
CA LYS A 176 2.13 -20.50 -16.31
C LYS A 176 0.74 -20.26 -16.89
N ALA A 177 -0.28 -20.20 -16.04
CA ALA A 177 -1.63 -19.90 -16.46
C ALA A 177 -1.72 -18.48 -17.03
N LEU A 178 -1.11 -17.50 -16.35
CA LEU A 178 -1.08 -16.11 -16.78
C LEU A 178 -0.45 -15.91 -18.16
N GLU A 179 0.60 -16.66 -18.51
CA GLU A 179 1.24 -16.54 -19.82
C GLU A 179 0.29 -16.86 -20.99
N LYS A 180 -0.78 -17.63 -20.76
CA LYS A 180 -1.82 -17.87 -21.78
C LYS A 180 -2.66 -16.63 -22.08
N ASN A 181 -2.67 -15.66 -21.17
CA ASN A 181 -3.37 -14.39 -21.29
C ASN A 181 -2.46 -13.29 -21.84
N LYS A 182 -1.19 -13.60 -22.15
CA LYS A 182 -0.25 -12.64 -22.70
C LYS A 182 -0.67 -12.25 -24.12
N ILE A 183 -0.65 -10.97 -24.39
CA ILE A 183 -1.02 -10.39 -25.69
C ILE A 183 0.03 -9.38 -26.14
N ASP A 184 0.02 -9.05 -27.43
CA ASP A 184 0.84 -7.97 -27.97
C ASP A 184 0.27 -6.58 -27.60
N LYS A 185 1.08 -5.54 -27.84
CA LYS A 185 0.75 -4.15 -27.50
C LYS A 185 -0.50 -3.67 -28.23
N ASP A 186 -0.64 -3.98 -29.50
CA ASP A 186 -1.71 -3.44 -30.36
C ASP A 186 -3.05 -4.05 -29.96
N THR A 187 -3.06 -5.37 -29.67
CA THR A 187 -4.20 -6.05 -29.07
C THR A 187 -4.56 -5.45 -27.71
N ALA A 188 -3.57 -5.17 -26.85
CA ALA A 188 -3.81 -4.61 -25.52
C ALA A 188 -4.40 -3.19 -25.59
N GLN A 189 -3.86 -2.35 -26.46
CA GLN A 189 -4.37 -1.00 -26.70
C GLN A 189 -5.83 -1.06 -27.18
N LYS A 190 -6.11 -1.90 -28.19
CA LYS A 190 -7.46 -2.05 -28.75
C LYS A 190 -8.47 -2.57 -27.74
N GLN A 191 -8.11 -3.57 -26.94
CA GLN A 191 -8.99 -4.16 -25.92
C GLN A 191 -9.22 -3.23 -24.74
N SER A 192 -8.21 -2.45 -24.33
CA SER A 192 -8.33 -1.52 -23.21
C SER A 192 -9.37 -0.41 -23.42
N GLY A 193 -9.73 -0.12 -24.67
CA GLY A 193 -10.63 0.99 -25.03
C GLY A 193 -10.01 2.38 -24.81
N GLN A 194 -8.74 2.47 -24.45
CA GLN A 194 -8.03 3.73 -24.27
C GLN A 194 -7.63 4.33 -25.62
N LEU A 195 -7.52 5.66 -25.67
CA LEU A 195 -6.87 6.33 -26.79
C LEU A 195 -5.43 5.84 -26.97
N PRO A 196 -4.95 5.63 -28.21
CA PRO A 196 -3.60 5.13 -28.47
C PRO A 196 -2.50 5.91 -27.75
N GLU A 197 -2.56 7.23 -27.82
CA GLU A 197 -1.64 8.17 -27.19
C GLU A 197 -1.70 8.13 -25.65
N HIS A 198 -2.89 7.90 -25.08
CA HIS A 198 -3.05 7.72 -23.64
C HIS A 198 -2.48 6.37 -23.18
N PHE A 199 -2.77 5.30 -23.92
CA PHE A 199 -2.24 3.96 -23.63
C PHE A 199 -0.71 3.95 -23.65
N ASP A 200 -0.11 4.62 -24.63
CA ASP A 200 1.34 4.76 -24.75
C ASP A 200 1.95 5.58 -23.61
N ALA A 201 1.27 6.64 -23.16
CA ALA A 201 1.68 7.41 -21.99
C ALA A 201 1.59 6.56 -20.69
N ASN A 202 0.54 5.76 -20.55
CA ASN A 202 0.38 4.84 -19.43
C ASN A 202 1.47 3.76 -19.42
N CYS A 203 1.84 3.22 -20.59
CA CYS A 203 2.97 2.30 -20.74
C CYS A 203 4.29 2.92 -20.26
N LYS A 204 4.59 4.15 -20.70
CA LYS A 204 5.80 4.88 -20.29
C LYS A 204 5.83 5.12 -18.78
N THR A 205 4.70 5.51 -18.20
CA THR A 205 4.56 5.78 -16.76
C THR A 205 4.72 4.51 -15.92
N ALA A 206 4.06 3.42 -16.32
CA ALA A 206 4.19 2.12 -15.66
C ALA A 206 5.64 1.62 -15.68
N GLN A 207 6.31 1.74 -16.83
CA GLN A 207 7.71 1.38 -17.01
C GLN A 207 8.65 2.23 -16.14
N SER A 208 8.48 3.56 -16.12
CA SER A 208 9.37 4.47 -15.38
C SER A 208 9.23 4.33 -13.87
N LYS A 209 8.01 4.17 -13.37
CA LYS A 209 7.75 3.96 -11.93
C LYS A 209 7.96 2.52 -11.49
N ASN A 210 8.16 1.59 -12.41
CA ASN A 210 8.28 0.16 -12.12
C ASN A 210 7.06 -0.38 -11.33
N VAL A 211 5.86 0.04 -11.77
CA VAL A 211 4.57 -0.37 -11.20
C VAL A 211 3.76 -1.04 -12.29
N ALA A 212 3.26 -2.25 -12.03
CA ALA A 212 2.24 -2.86 -12.88
C ALA A 212 0.90 -2.19 -12.57
N VAL A 213 0.25 -1.68 -13.63
CA VAL A 213 -1.06 -1.05 -13.57
C VAL A 213 -2.04 -1.86 -14.38
N THR A 214 -3.25 -2.00 -13.87
CA THR A 214 -4.34 -2.68 -14.58
C THR A 214 -5.53 -1.75 -14.67
N PHE A 215 -6.17 -1.73 -15.83
CA PHE A 215 -7.39 -0.97 -16.08
C PHE A 215 -8.50 -1.93 -16.48
N ARG A 216 -9.72 -1.66 -16.04
CA ARG A 216 -10.87 -2.29 -16.69
C ARG A 216 -10.96 -1.78 -18.12
N ASP A 217 -11.40 -2.63 -19.02
CA ASP A 217 -11.55 -2.24 -20.42
C ASP A 217 -12.63 -1.17 -20.51
N THR A 218 -12.24 -0.03 -21.08
CA THR A 218 -13.08 1.14 -21.22
C THR A 218 -14.07 0.92 -22.35
N ASN A 219 -15.29 1.44 -22.21
CA ASN A 219 -16.27 1.43 -23.29
C ASN A 219 -15.69 2.15 -24.52
N PRO A 220 -15.49 1.46 -25.67
CA PRO A 220 -14.79 2.02 -26.82
C PRO A 220 -15.54 3.22 -27.42
N ALA A 221 -16.85 3.35 -27.19
CA ALA A 221 -17.62 4.53 -27.60
C ALA A 221 -17.18 5.83 -26.90
N CYS A 222 -16.44 5.75 -25.78
CA CYS A 222 -15.91 6.94 -25.09
C CYS A 222 -14.76 7.58 -25.86
N ALA A 223 -14.05 6.83 -26.72
CA ALA A 223 -12.81 7.30 -27.35
C ALA A 223 -13.01 8.59 -28.16
N GLU A 224 -14.09 8.69 -28.93
CA GLU A 224 -14.38 9.90 -29.72
C GLU A 224 -14.66 11.11 -28.83
N HIS A 225 -15.46 10.93 -27.77
CA HIS A 225 -15.75 11.98 -26.79
C HIS A 225 -14.50 12.47 -26.08
N ILE A 226 -13.62 11.54 -25.66
CA ILE A 226 -12.35 11.88 -25.02
C ILE A 226 -11.46 12.69 -25.99
N ARG A 227 -11.37 12.31 -27.26
CA ARG A 227 -10.61 13.07 -28.29
C ARG A 227 -11.18 14.47 -28.49
N ASN A 228 -12.50 14.62 -28.42
CA ASN A 228 -13.19 15.89 -28.57
C ASN A 228 -13.20 16.72 -27.27
N GLY A 229 -12.47 16.30 -26.23
CA GLY A 229 -12.30 17.07 -25.00
C GLY A 229 -13.50 17.03 -24.04
N VAL A 230 -14.42 16.08 -24.23
CA VAL A 230 -15.53 15.86 -23.30
C VAL A 230 -14.95 15.42 -21.95
N PRO A 231 -15.32 16.06 -20.83
CA PRO A 231 -14.78 15.72 -19.51
C PRO A 231 -15.15 14.29 -19.12
N SER A 232 -14.18 13.56 -18.58
CA SER A 232 -14.45 12.26 -17.98
C SER A 232 -15.24 12.45 -16.68
N LYS A 233 -16.06 11.46 -16.33
CA LYS A 233 -16.86 11.52 -15.10
C LYS A 233 -15.94 11.46 -13.86
N PRO A 234 -16.13 12.34 -12.87
CA PRO A 234 -15.49 12.20 -11.58
C PRO A 234 -16.10 11.03 -10.80
N LEU A 235 -15.38 10.59 -9.77
CA LEU A 235 -15.80 9.50 -8.88
C LEU A 235 -17.16 9.73 -8.19
N SER A 236 -17.60 10.99 -8.05
CA SER A 236 -18.92 11.33 -7.50
C SER A 236 -20.09 10.91 -8.41
N ILE A 237 -19.85 10.73 -9.71
CA ILE A 237 -20.85 10.30 -10.69
C ILE A 237 -20.79 8.79 -10.86
N LYS A 238 -21.77 8.10 -10.26
CA LYS A 238 -21.86 6.63 -10.25
C LYS A 238 -22.55 6.05 -11.48
N ASP A 239 -23.20 6.91 -12.27
CA ASP A 239 -23.91 6.52 -13.48
C ASP A 239 -22.95 5.94 -14.54
N LYS A 240 -23.50 5.07 -15.40
CA LYS A 240 -22.72 4.33 -16.40
C LYS A 240 -22.75 5.06 -17.74
N THR A 241 -21.74 4.78 -18.56
CA THR A 241 -21.76 5.22 -19.96
C THR A 241 -22.74 4.38 -20.76
N GLY A 242 -23.45 5.02 -21.69
CA GLY A 242 -24.32 4.33 -22.64
C GLY A 242 -23.50 3.45 -23.58
N LYS A 243 -24.03 2.27 -23.90
CA LYS A 243 -23.45 1.36 -24.89
C LYS A 243 -23.72 1.85 -26.31
N ALA A 244 -23.04 1.27 -27.29
CA ALA A 244 -23.34 1.50 -28.69
C ALA A 244 -24.82 1.23 -29.00
N GLY A 245 -25.47 2.17 -29.69
CA GLY A 245 -26.90 2.09 -30.04
C GLY A 245 -27.87 2.59 -28.96
N GLU A 246 -27.40 2.90 -27.75
CA GLU A 246 -28.27 3.52 -26.74
C GLU A 246 -28.49 5.01 -27.03
N VAL A 247 -29.70 5.49 -26.71
CA VAL A 247 -30.10 6.90 -26.83
C VAL A 247 -30.50 7.47 -25.47
N PHE A 248 -30.48 8.79 -25.39
CA PHE A 248 -31.11 9.57 -24.33
C PHE A 248 -32.62 9.74 -24.61
N ASN A 249 -33.37 10.22 -23.61
CA ASN A 249 -34.79 10.51 -23.76
C ASN A 249 -35.11 11.55 -24.83
N ASP A 250 -34.17 12.43 -25.16
CA ASP A 250 -34.29 13.42 -26.25
C ASP A 250 -34.02 12.82 -27.65
N GLY A 251 -33.76 11.51 -27.73
CA GLY A 251 -33.45 10.80 -28.98
C GLY A 251 -31.99 10.94 -29.45
N SER A 252 -31.17 11.77 -28.79
CA SER A 252 -29.75 11.89 -29.12
C SER A 252 -28.95 10.67 -28.65
N SER A 253 -27.84 10.37 -29.33
CA SER A 253 -26.99 9.22 -28.99
C SER A 253 -26.41 9.34 -27.58
N ALA A 254 -26.55 8.27 -26.78
CA ALA A 254 -25.95 8.13 -25.46
C ALA A 254 -24.65 7.29 -25.48
N ALA A 255 -24.23 6.80 -26.64
CA ALA A 255 -23.05 5.96 -26.77
C ALA A 255 -21.79 6.69 -26.28
N GLY A 256 -21.14 6.14 -25.25
CA GLY A 256 -19.93 6.71 -24.66
C GLY A 256 -20.15 7.92 -23.76
N LEU A 257 -21.40 8.37 -23.56
CA LEU A 257 -21.76 9.45 -22.65
C LEU A 257 -22.47 8.88 -21.42
N VAL A 258 -22.40 9.58 -20.29
CA VAL A 258 -23.03 9.13 -19.05
C VAL A 258 -24.51 9.45 -19.03
N LYS A 259 -25.30 8.44 -18.70
CA LYS A 259 -26.76 8.49 -18.66
C LYS A 259 -27.24 8.17 -17.25
N ASP A 260 -28.10 9.03 -16.71
CA ASP A 260 -28.72 8.77 -15.41
C ASP A 260 -29.72 7.61 -15.48
N LYS A 261 -30.23 7.17 -14.33
CA LYS A 261 -31.23 6.09 -14.27
C LYS A 261 -32.54 6.42 -14.99
N ALA A 262 -32.85 7.69 -15.19
CA ALA A 262 -34.06 8.14 -15.86
C ALA A 262 -33.89 8.21 -17.39
N GLY A 263 -32.67 8.05 -17.91
CA GLY A 263 -32.39 8.10 -19.35
C GLY A 263 -31.90 9.47 -19.86
N ASN A 264 -31.56 10.40 -18.97
CA ASN A 264 -31.11 11.75 -19.32
C ASN A 264 -29.58 11.86 -19.31
N PRO A 265 -28.99 12.82 -20.06
CA PRO A 265 -27.56 13.07 -20.02
C PRO A 265 -27.13 13.64 -18.66
N VAL A 266 -26.11 13.03 -18.07
CA VAL A 266 -25.44 13.60 -16.89
C VAL A 266 -24.46 14.68 -17.35
N THR A 267 -24.47 15.82 -16.67
CA THR A 267 -23.62 16.97 -16.99
C THR A 267 -22.76 17.43 -15.81
N LEU A 268 -21.61 18.02 -16.10
CA LEU A 268 -20.71 18.66 -15.16
C LEU A 268 -20.34 20.04 -15.71
N GLY A 269 -20.69 21.11 -14.98
CA GLY A 269 -20.47 22.48 -15.46
C GLY A 269 -21.20 22.82 -16.76
N GLY A 270 -22.35 22.19 -17.02
CA GLY A 270 -23.15 22.36 -18.24
C GLY A 270 -22.72 21.48 -19.43
N SER A 271 -21.58 20.79 -19.35
CA SER A 271 -21.11 19.86 -20.39
C SER A 271 -21.50 18.43 -20.06
N LYS A 272 -21.90 17.64 -21.07
CA LYS A 272 -22.05 16.18 -20.90
C LYS A 272 -20.71 15.56 -20.47
N VAL A 273 -20.75 14.44 -19.75
CA VAL A 273 -19.55 13.73 -19.31
C VAL A 273 -19.42 12.36 -19.99
N THR A 274 -18.18 11.90 -20.21
CA THR A 274 -17.85 10.59 -20.77
C THR A 274 -17.23 9.65 -19.73
N GLY A 275 -16.88 8.43 -20.11
CA GLY A 275 -16.23 7.47 -19.24
C GLY A 275 -14.79 7.85 -18.90
N ASP A 276 -14.34 7.47 -17.71
CA ASP A 276 -12.97 7.53 -17.25
C ASP A 276 -12.23 6.19 -17.47
N TYR A 277 -10.93 6.18 -17.23
CA TYR A 277 -10.11 4.97 -17.23
C TYR A 277 -10.08 4.38 -15.81
N ASP A 278 -10.98 3.43 -15.60
CA ASP A 278 -11.16 2.72 -14.34
C ASP A 278 -9.93 1.89 -13.95
N MET A 279 -9.07 2.44 -13.10
CA MET A 279 -7.91 1.73 -12.56
C MET A 279 -8.37 0.61 -11.61
N HIS A 280 -7.92 -0.61 -11.90
CA HIS A 280 -8.36 -1.80 -11.20
C HIS A 280 -7.39 -2.24 -10.09
N ASP A 281 -6.08 -2.28 -10.37
CA ASP A 281 -5.05 -2.73 -9.43
C ASP A 281 -3.69 -2.09 -9.72
N LEU A 282 -2.90 -1.91 -8.67
CA LEU A 282 -1.52 -1.38 -8.73
C LEU A 282 -0.59 -2.32 -7.95
N ILE A 283 0.47 -2.80 -8.59
CA ILE A 283 1.48 -3.65 -7.94
C ILE A 283 2.86 -3.01 -8.15
N ASP A 284 3.53 -2.66 -7.05
CA ASP A 284 4.93 -2.26 -7.08
C ASP A 284 5.77 -3.48 -7.46
N MET A 285 6.45 -3.43 -8.61
CA MET A 285 7.20 -4.57 -9.14
C MET A 285 8.56 -4.76 -8.46
N GLY A 286 9.04 -3.79 -7.68
CA GLY A 286 10.23 -3.93 -6.84
C GLY A 286 9.91 -4.74 -5.58
N THR A 287 8.84 -4.39 -4.89
CA THR A 287 8.44 -5.10 -3.66
C THR A 287 7.59 -6.33 -3.95
N GLY A 288 6.83 -6.33 -5.04
CA GLY A 288 5.77 -7.28 -5.38
C GLY A 288 4.50 -7.07 -4.55
N LYS A 289 4.35 -5.94 -3.86
CA LYS A 289 3.18 -5.65 -3.03
C LYS A 289 2.18 -4.80 -3.80
N SER A 290 0.89 -5.00 -3.53
CA SER A 290 -0.13 -4.08 -4.01
C SER A 290 0.03 -2.71 -3.36
N ILE A 291 -0.15 -1.66 -4.15
CA ILE A 291 -0.16 -0.27 -3.67
C ILE A 291 -1.54 0.01 -3.10
N PRO A 292 -1.67 0.33 -1.79
CA PRO A 292 -2.97 0.49 -1.16
C PRO A 292 -3.75 1.70 -1.65
N GLY A 293 -5.08 1.53 -1.69
CA GLY A 293 -6.09 2.59 -1.80
C GLY A 293 -5.85 3.75 -0.82
N GLY A 294 -5.88 4.99 -1.29
CA GLY A 294 -5.67 6.21 -0.51
C GLY A 294 -4.22 6.50 -0.09
N SER A 295 -3.24 5.73 -0.57
CA SER A 295 -1.84 5.93 -0.19
C SER A 295 -1.17 7.06 -0.99
N ALA A 296 -0.11 7.66 -0.45
CA ALA A 296 0.69 8.65 -1.17
C ALA A 296 1.29 8.10 -2.48
N ALA A 297 1.65 6.81 -2.50
CA ALA A 297 2.18 6.14 -3.68
C ALA A 297 1.12 5.97 -4.79
N GLU A 298 -0.14 5.73 -4.41
CA GLU A 298 -1.26 5.75 -5.37
C GLU A 298 -1.48 7.16 -5.93
N ALA A 299 -1.55 8.17 -5.07
CA ALA A 299 -1.77 9.55 -5.51
C ALA A 299 -0.67 10.01 -6.51
N ASP A 300 0.60 9.69 -6.22
CA ASP A 300 1.72 9.93 -7.12
C ASP A 300 1.59 9.17 -8.45
N MET A 301 1.11 7.92 -8.42
CA MET A 301 0.86 7.14 -9.63
C MET A 301 -0.26 7.76 -10.49
N ILE A 302 -1.41 8.08 -9.90
CA ILE A 302 -2.55 8.71 -10.60
C ILE A 302 -2.12 10.05 -11.22
N ASN A 303 -1.42 10.90 -10.45
CA ASN A 303 -0.93 12.19 -10.95
C ASN A 303 0.02 12.01 -12.13
N SER A 304 0.89 11.00 -12.08
CA SER A 304 1.84 10.74 -13.15
C SER A 304 1.19 10.17 -14.40
N LEU A 305 0.20 9.29 -14.26
CA LEU A 305 -0.61 8.78 -15.38
C LEU A 305 -1.30 9.94 -16.09
N ASN A 306 -2.05 10.76 -15.34
CA ASN A 306 -2.75 11.92 -15.90
C ASN A 306 -1.81 12.95 -16.51
N LYS A 307 -0.67 13.24 -15.88
CA LYS A 307 0.37 14.12 -16.45
C LYS A 307 0.93 13.57 -17.76
N GLY A 308 1.19 12.27 -17.82
CA GLY A 308 1.67 11.58 -19.02
C GLY A 308 0.67 11.70 -20.17
N MET A 309 -0.61 11.41 -19.90
CA MET A 309 -1.68 11.50 -20.91
C MET A 309 -1.89 12.94 -21.39
N LYS A 310 -1.94 13.92 -20.48
CA LYS A 310 -2.04 15.34 -20.84
C LYS A 310 -0.88 15.81 -21.72
N SER A 311 0.32 15.30 -21.48
CA SER A 311 1.49 15.62 -22.30
C SER A 311 1.44 14.97 -23.69
N ALA A 312 0.78 13.82 -23.81
CA ALA A 312 0.62 13.09 -25.08
C ALA A 312 -0.56 13.61 -25.92
N ALA A 313 -1.59 14.15 -25.28
CA ALA A 313 -2.78 14.72 -25.90
C ALA A 313 -3.18 16.05 -25.21
N PRO A 314 -2.58 17.18 -25.61
CA PRO A 314 -2.78 18.46 -24.93
C PRO A 314 -4.22 19.00 -25.02
N GLY A 315 -5.06 18.45 -25.91
CA GLY A 315 -6.50 18.75 -25.98
C GLY A 315 -7.34 18.08 -24.88
N ALA A 316 -6.79 17.14 -24.11
CA ALA A 316 -7.47 16.53 -22.99
C ALA A 316 -7.57 17.53 -21.82
N THR A 317 -8.76 18.08 -21.62
CA THR A 317 -9.04 19.13 -20.61
C THR A 317 -9.18 18.58 -19.19
N SER A 318 -9.44 17.28 -19.05
CA SER A 318 -9.80 16.64 -17.78
C SER A 318 -8.90 15.43 -17.47
N PRO A 319 -8.66 15.10 -16.18
CA PRO A 319 -7.98 13.86 -15.81
C PRO A 319 -8.78 12.65 -16.33
N MET A 320 -8.09 11.58 -16.73
CA MET A 320 -8.74 10.34 -17.20
C MET A 320 -8.72 9.23 -16.15
N VAL A 321 -7.78 9.26 -15.21
CA VAL A 321 -7.78 8.36 -14.05
C VAL A 321 -8.19 9.17 -12.84
N ASN A 322 -9.44 9.00 -12.39
CA ASN A 322 -10.04 9.83 -11.34
C ASN A 322 -10.03 9.17 -9.95
N HIS A 323 -9.61 7.91 -9.85
CA HIS A 323 -9.62 7.17 -8.60
C HIS A 323 -8.55 6.08 -8.55
N GLY A 324 -8.35 5.57 -7.34
CA GLY A 324 -7.44 4.48 -6.98
C GLY A 324 -7.80 3.09 -7.44
N PRO A 325 -6.96 2.10 -7.12
CA PRO A 325 -7.19 0.72 -7.49
C PRO A 325 -8.43 0.17 -6.76
N TRP A 326 -9.47 -0.17 -7.52
CA TRP A 326 -10.69 -0.78 -6.97
C TRP A 326 -10.36 -2.05 -6.14
N SER A 327 -9.33 -2.82 -6.52
CA SER A 327 -8.88 -4.03 -5.82
C SER A 327 -8.52 -3.84 -4.33
N GLU A 328 -8.15 -2.62 -3.91
CA GLU A 328 -7.61 -2.35 -2.56
C GLU A 328 -8.54 -1.50 -1.68
N TRP A 329 -9.73 -1.15 -2.16
CA TRP A 329 -10.69 -0.34 -1.41
C TRP A 329 -11.37 -1.17 -0.30
N LYS A 330 -10.70 -1.30 0.85
CA LYS A 330 -11.30 -1.85 2.09
C LYS A 330 -12.13 -0.82 2.85
N ASN A 331 -11.78 0.46 2.74
CA ASN A 331 -12.46 1.61 3.34
C ASN A 331 -12.46 2.77 2.33
N PRO A 332 -13.56 3.01 1.60
CA PRO A 332 -13.62 4.12 0.69
C PRO A 332 -13.67 5.46 1.47
N PRO A 333 -13.30 6.60 0.83
CA PRO A 333 -13.43 7.93 1.43
C PRO A 333 -14.83 8.23 1.99
N PRO A 334 -14.96 9.13 2.98
CA PRO A 334 -16.26 9.55 3.51
C PRO A 334 -17.19 10.02 2.38
N GLY A 335 -18.41 9.48 2.31
CA GLY A 335 -19.39 9.76 1.25
C GLY A 335 -19.55 8.67 0.18
N ILE A 336 -18.73 7.61 0.23
CA ILE A 336 -18.83 6.47 -0.69
C ILE A 336 -19.34 5.24 0.08
N ASP A 337 -20.61 4.93 -0.12
CA ASP A 337 -21.28 3.83 0.57
C ASP A 337 -20.70 2.44 0.18
N LYS A 338 -20.29 1.66 1.19
CA LYS A 338 -19.73 0.30 1.05
C LYS A 338 -20.72 -0.67 0.41
N CYS A 339 -22.02 -0.42 0.48
CA CYS A 339 -23.04 -1.26 -0.14
C CYS A 339 -23.23 -1.00 -1.65
N SER A 340 -22.71 0.11 -2.18
CA SER A 340 -22.84 0.48 -3.60
C SER A 340 -21.73 -0.12 -4.49
N LEU A 341 -20.68 -0.68 -3.91
CA LEU A 341 -19.49 -1.19 -4.59
C LEU A 341 -19.30 -2.65 -4.17
N GLY A 342 -19.93 -3.57 -4.90
CA GLY A 342 -19.90 -5.00 -4.60
C GLY A 342 -18.48 -5.53 -4.38
N ASN A 343 -18.35 -6.47 -3.42
CA ASN A 343 -17.15 -7.26 -3.12
C ASN A 343 -16.21 -7.39 -4.33
N THR A 344 -15.03 -6.73 -4.27
CA THR A 344 -13.91 -6.77 -5.24
C THR A 344 -14.24 -7.56 -6.50
N PRO A 345 -14.82 -6.94 -7.54
CA PRO A 345 -15.36 -7.75 -8.59
C PRO A 345 -14.18 -8.21 -9.44
N ALA A 346 -14.17 -9.51 -9.72
CA ALA A 346 -13.63 -10.03 -10.96
C ALA A 346 -13.95 -9.08 -12.15
N PRO A 347 -13.21 -9.15 -13.28
CA PRO A 347 -13.64 -8.46 -14.51
C PRO A 347 -15.15 -8.63 -14.70
N ASP A 348 -15.89 -7.52 -14.73
CA ASP A 348 -17.35 -7.47 -14.73
C ASP A 348 -17.94 -7.76 -16.12
N GLY A 349 -17.34 -8.74 -16.81
CA GLY A 349 -17.61 -9.09 -18.20
C GLY A 349 -16.86 -8.22 -19.22
N SER A 350 -16.38 -7.04 -18.83
CA SER A 350 -15.63 -6.11 -19.71
C SER A 350 -14.22 -6.59 -20.04
N GLY A 351 -13.53 -7.21 -19.07
CA GLY A 351 -12.12 -7.59 -19.18
C GLY A 351 -11.21 -6.58 -18.49
N ILE A 352 -9.99 -7.00 -18.18
CA ILE A 352 -8.96 -6.13 -17.57
C ILE A 352 -7.71 -6.21 -18.43
N THR A 353 -7.23 -5.06 -18.87
CA THR A 353 -5.93 -4.91 -19.52
C THR A 353 -4.86 -4.58 -18.49
N ALA A 354 -3.82 -5.42 -18.43
CA ALA A 354 -2.68 -5.24 -17.54
C ALA A 354 -1.43 -4.79 -18.30
N ILE A 355 -0.80 -3.71 -17.82
CA ILE A 355 0.47 -3.18 -18.29
C ILE A 355 1.53 -3.50 -17.22
N VAL A 356 2.44 -4.42 -17.52
CA VAL A 356 3.46 -4.90 -16.58
C VAL A 356 4.84 -4.44 -17.03
N PRO A 357 5.54 -3.60 -16.27
CA PRO A 357 6.86 -3.13 -16.67
C PRO A 357 7.87 -4.27 -16.68
N ASN A 358 8.74 -4.29 -17.69
CA ASN A 358 9.77 -5.30 -17.84
C ASN A 358 11.14 -4.63 -17.96
N LYS A 359 11.95 -4.75 -16.92
CA LYS A 359 13.29 -4.14 -16.86
C LYS A 359 14.28 -4.82 -17.79
N LYS A 360 14.06 -6.09 -18.16
CA LYS A 360 15.01 -6.84 -19.00
C LYS A 360 14.91 -6.41 -20.46
N THR A 361 13.69 -6.20 -20.95
CA THR A 361 13.42 -5.81 -22.34
C THR A 361 13.32 -4.30 -22.52
N GLY A 362 13.14 -3.55 -21.43
CA GLY A 362 12.85 -2.12 -21.48
C GLY A 362 11.45 -1.77 -22.00
N LYS A 363 10.61 -2.77 -22.27
CA LYS A 363 9.26 -2.63 -22.84
C LYS A 363 8.25 -3.42 -22.00
N PRO A 364 7.07 -2.87 -21.67
CA PRO A 364 6.08 -3.60 -20.87
C PRO A 364 5.61 -4.91 -21.52
N ASP A 365 5.26 -5.88 -20.68
CA ASP A 365 4.46 -7.05 -21.04
C ASP A 365 2.96 -6.73 -20.84
N PHE A 366 2.11 -7.26 -21.71
CA PHE A 366 0.67 -7.03 -21.68
C PHE A 366 -0.10 -8.33 -21.44
N TYR A 367 -1.16 -8.24 -20.63
CA TYR A 367 -2.05 -9.37 -20.38
C TYR A 367 -3.50 -8.92 -20.41
N HIS A 368 -4.39 -9.76 -20.95
CA HIS A 368 -5.83 -9.55 -20.93
C HIS A 368 -6.53 -10.58 -20.04
N LEU A 369 -7.13 -10.10 -18.96
CA LEU A 369 -7.69 -10.92 -17.89
C LEU A 369 -9.21 -10.89 -18.01
N LYS A 370 -9.80 -11.98 -18.50
CA LYS A 370 -11.23 -12.06 -18.82
C LYS A 370 -12.05 -12.60 -17.66
N THR A 371 -11.43 -13.43 -16.82
CA THR A 371 -12.11 -14.09 -15.72
C THR A 371 -11.53 -13.69 -14.37
N LYS A 372 -12.31 -13.92 -13.30
CA LYS A 372 -11.79 -13.83 -11.92
C LYS A 372 -10.51 -14.64 -11.74
N LYS A 373 -10.45 -15.82 -12.36
CA LYS A 373 -9.33 -16.73 -12.22
C LYS A 373 -8.06 -16.18 -12.86
N ASP A 374 -8.18 -15.52 -14.01
CA ASP A 374 -7.06 -14.87 -14.69
C ASP A 374 -6.48 -13.77 -13.81
N TRP A 375 -7.36 -12.95 -13.21
CA TRP A 375 -6.95 -11.90 -12.28
C TRP A 375 -6.29 -12.45 -11.00
N GLU A 376 -6.84 -13.50 -10.40
CA GLU A 376 -6.21 -14.16 -9.26
C GLU A 376 -4.83 -14.74 -9.62
N ASN A 377 -4.69 -15.32 -10.81
CA ASN A 377 -3.42 -15.82 -11.31
C ASN A 377 -2.42 -14.69 -11.56
N PHE A 378 -2.88 -13.56 -12.10
CA PHE A 378 -2.10 -12.34 -12.27
C PHE A 378 -1.54 -11.85 -10.94
N ARG A 379 -2.38 -11.63 -9.93
CA ARG A 379 -1.95 -11.17 -8.60
C ARG A 379 -1.02 -12.15 -7.92
N LYS A 380 -1.27 -13.46 -8.02
CA LYS A 380 -0.36 -14.49 -7.47
C LYS A 380 0.98 -14.52 -8.18
N CYS A 381 1.00 -14.30 -9.50
CA CYS A 381 2.23 -14.34 -10.28
C CYS A 381 3.07 -13.08 -10.09
N LYS A 382 2.48 -11.91 -10.29
CA LYS A 382 3.17 -10.60 -10.28
C LYS A 382 3.29 -10.04 -8.86
N GLY A 383 2.36 -10.35 -7.97
CA GLY A 383 2.43 -10.03 -6.54
C GLY A 383 3.19 -11.05 -5.69
N LYS A 384 3.47 -10.73 -4.43
CA LYS A 384 4.14 -11.57 -3.42
C LYS A 384 3.23 -12.03 -2.29
#